data_AF-A0A822DXI2-F1
#
_entry.id   AF-A0A822DXI2-F1
#
_cell.length_a   1.000
_cell.length_b   1.000
_cell.length_c   1.000
_cell.angle_alpha   90.00
_cell.angle_beta   90.00
_cell.angle_gamma   90.00
#
_symmetry.space_group_name_H-M   'P 1'
#
loop_
_entity.id
_entity.type
_entity.pdbx_description
1 polymer ?
#
loop_
_entity_poly.entity_id
_entity_poly.type
_entity_poly.pdbx_seq_one_letter_code
_entity_poly.pdbx_strand_id
1 'polypeptide(L)'
;MGNAANENCNETTMIKLGDIMNRISHFAAAFKMMHEVEQEEIDRAKREKRAPPPLRMIFDINHGIHDRRLYNLPTANEVAAVFVGEDSEVPIYRHIAIHPRGQDLQMIQIMDPNCDPIIYPLLFPRGDKGWYPELEKIDQSRNRKSVSMLQFYSFRLAIRPTFSAIHYGGKLFQQYIVDAYVKTKQNRLAFHRQNQKALRVELYQGLMDHLANEAEIESLRPGRVIILPSSFQGSPRAMQQNYQD
;
A
#
# COMPACT_ATOMS: atom_id res chain seq x y z
N MET A 1 17.24 11.84 -20.87
CA MET A 1 16.08 11.65 -19.95
C MET A 1 14.81 12.18 -20.63
N GLY A 2 13.88 11.31 -21.06
CA GLY A 2 12.74 11.71 -21.91
C GLY A 2 11.51 12.29 -21.20
N ASN A 3 11.62 12.71 -19.94
CA ASN A 3 10.50 13.26 -19.16
C ASN A 3 10.84 14.68 -18.71
N ALA A 4 9.97 15.65 -19.02
CA ALA A 4 10.15 17.06 -18.67
C ALA A 4 10.34 17.30 -17.16
N ALA A 5 9.75 16.44 -16.32
CA ALA A 5 9.92 16.50 -14.86
C ALA A 5 11.38 16.21 -14.41
N ASN A 6 12.19 15.60 -15.29
CA ASN A 6 13.58 15.22 -15.02
C ASN A 6 14.59 16.14 -15.70
N GLU A 7 14.19 17.26 -16.30
CA GLU A 7 15.09 18.19 -17.02
C GLU A 7 16.23 18.72 -16.13
N ASN A 8 15.96 18.91 -14.84
CA ASN A 8 16.94 19.38 -13.87
C ASN A 8 17.74 18.24 -13.19
N CYS A 9 17.48 16.98 -13.54
CA CYS A 9 18.19 15.85 -12.96
C CYS A 9 19.58 15.71 -13.61
N ASN A 10 20.62 15.67 -12.78
CA ASN A 10 21.98 15.42 -13.25
C ASN A 10 22.12 13.95 -13.71
N GLU A 11 22.38 13.75 -14.99
CA GLU A 11 22.50 12.42 -15.61
C GLU A 11 23.61 11.57 -15.00
N THR A 12 24.79 12.15 -14.78
CA THR A 12 25.92 11.44 -14.18
C THR A 12 25.58 10.94 -12.77
N THR A 13 24.88 11.75 -11.97
CA THR A 13 24.44 11.35 -10.63
C THR A 13 23.42 10.20 -10.70
N MET A 14 22.46 10.27 -11.63
CA MET A 14 21.45 9.22 -11.80
C MET A 14 22.07 7.89 -12.23
N ILE A 15 23.02 7.89 -13.16
CA ILE A 15 23.75 6.69 -13.59
C ILE A 15 24.52 6.10 -12.40
N LYS A 16 25.29 6.93 -11.68
CA LYS A 16 26.05 6.48 -10.50
C LYS A 16 25.14 5.88 -9.43
N LEU A 17 23.98 6.50 -9.18
CA LEU A 17 22.98 5.96 -8.26
C LEU A 17 22.45 4.61 -8.72
N GLY A 18 22.11 4.47 -10.01
CA GLY A 18 21.71 3.20 -10.62
C GLY A 18 22.76 2.10 -10.44
N ASP A 19 24.02 2.41 -10.72
CA ASP A 19 25.14 1.48 -10.55
C ASP A 19 25.34 1.06 -9.10
N ILE A 20 25.27 2.00 -8.16
CA ILE A 20 25.36 1.72 -6.72
C ILE A 20 24.20 0.79 -6.30
N MET A 21 22.98 1.08 -6.75
CA MET A 21 21.81 0.29 -6.41
C MET A 21 21.90 -1.12 -6.97
N ASN A 22 22.32 -1.30 -8.24
CA ASN A 22 22.54 -2.62 -8.83
C ASN A 22 23.61 -3.44 -8.12
N ARG A 23 24.60 -2.79 -7.50
CA ARG A 23 25.67 -3.46 -6.75
C ARG A 23 25.26 -3.83 -5.32
N ILE A 24 24.47 -2.99 -4.64
CA ILE A 24 24.19 -3.12 -3.21
C ILE A 24 22.82 -3.74 -2.94
N SER A 25 21.82 -3.46 -3.77
CA SER A 25 20.46 -3.97 -3.60
C SER A 25 20.28 -5.28 -4.34
N HIS A 26 20.04 -6.36 -3.58
CA HIS A 26 19.69 -7.66 -4.14
C HIS A 26 18.43 -7.59 -5.02
N PHE A 27 17.50 -6.68 -4.73
CA PHE A 27 16.31 -6.46 -5.56
C PHE A 27 16.65 -5.80 -6.90
N ALA A 28 17.50 -4.76 -6.90
CA ALA A 28 17.87 -4.09 -8.14
C ALA A 28 18.55 -5.06 -9.13
N ALA A 29 19.38 -5.97 -8.61
CA ALA A 29 20.00 -7.01 -9.43
C ALA A 29 19.01 -8.09 -9.90
N ALA A 30 18.06 -8.49 -9.04
CA ALA A 30 17.17 -9.62 -9.30
C ALA A 30 15.98 -9.31 -10.23
N PHE A 31 15.55 -8.05 -10.31
CA PHE A 31 14.36 -7.65 -11.07
C PHE A 31 14.71 -6.85 -12.32
N LYS A 32 13.87 -6.98 -13.36
CA LYS A 32 13.93 -6.12 -14.54
C LYS A 32 13.26 -4.79 -14.22
N MET A 33 13.93 -3.71 -14.57
CA MET A 33 13.37 -2.37 -14.53
C MET A 33 12.52 -2.12 -15.78
N MET A 34 11.55 -1.20 -15.68
CA MET A 34 10.64 -0.90 -16.80
C MET A 34 11.36 -0.52 -18.10
N HIS A 35 12.48 0.19 -18.01
CA HIS A 35 13.29 0.55 -19.18
C HIS A 35 13.85 -0.66 -19.94
N GLU A 36 14.17 -1.76 -19.24
CA GLU A 36 14.68 -2.98 -19.87
C GLU A 36 13.55 -3.72 -20.57
N VAL A 37 12.37 -3.78 -19.93
CA VAL A 37 11.17 -4.38 -20.51
C VAL A 37 10.75 -3.63 -21.78
N GLU A 38 10.80 -2.29 -21.74
CA GLU A 38 10.54 -1.44 -22.91
C GLU A 38 11.55 -1.70 -24.03
N GLN A 39 12.85 -1.73 -23.72
CA GLN A 39 13.91 -1.95 -24.71
C GLN A 39 13.79 -3.35 -25.37
N GLU A 40 13.57 -4.40 -24.58
CA GLU A 40 13.38 -5.75 -25.08
C GLU A 40 12.15 -5.86 -26.01
N GLU A 41 11.07 -5.15 -25.68
CA GLU A 41 9.85 -5.11 -26.47
C GLU A 41 10.02 -4.31 -27.77
N ILE A 42 10.77 -3.20 -27.73
CA ILE A 42 11.17 -2.47 -28.93
C ILE A 42 11.99 -3.36 -29.87
N ASP A 43 12.94 -4.12 -29.34
CA ASP A 43 13.80 -4.99 -30.13
C ASP A 43 13.06 -6.23 -30.64
N ARG A 44 12.04 -6.70 -29.91
CA ARG A 44 11.09 -7.72 -30.38
C ARG A 44 10.20 -7.18 -31.51
N ALA A 45 9.63 -6.00 -31.35
CA ALA A 45 8.79 -5.35 -32.35
C ALA A 45 9.54 -5.13 -33.68
N LYS A 46 10.81 -4.70 -33.61
CA LYS A 46 11.70 -4.58 -34.78
C LYS A 46 11.91 -5.92 -35.49
N ARG A 47 12.16 -7.00 -34.75
CA ARG A 47 12.35 -8.35 -35.31
C ARG A 47 11.07 -8.87 -35.98
N GLU A 48 9.93 -8.60 -35.37
CA GLU A 48 8.60 -9.01 -35.85
C GLU A 48 8.02 -8.05 -36.91
N LYS A 49 8.75 -6.99 -37.29
CA LYS A 49 8.30 -5.94 -38.22
C LYS A 49 6.94 -5.33 -37.85
N ARG A 50 6.67 -5.21 -36.56
CA ARG A 50 5.49 -4.54 -36.03
C ARG A 50 5.86 -3.23 -35.32
N ALA A 51 4.88 -2.35 -35.15
CA ALA A 51 5.05 -1.22 -34.26
C ALA A 51 5.11 -1.69 -32.80
N PRO A 52 5.99 -1.14 -31.96
CA PRO A 52 5.95 -1.39 -30.53
C PRO A 52 4.64 -0.83 -29.94
N PRO A 53 3.98 -1.54 -29.02
CA PRO A 53 2.77 -1.04 -28.37
C PRO A 53 3.08 0.23 -27.59
N PRO A 54 2.20 1.25 -27.60
CA PRO A 54 2.41 2.45 -26.81
C PRO A 54 2.33 2.11 -25.32
N LEU A 55 3.46 2.15 -24.62
CA LEU A 55 3.51 2.06 -23.17
C LEU A 55 3.07 3.41 -22.59
N ARG A 56 1.95 3.43 -21.87
CA ARG A 56 1.47 4.60 -21.12
C ARG A 56 1.44 4.26 -19.64
N MET A 57 2.20 5.01 -18.85
CA MET A 57 1.98 5.07 -17.41
C MET A 57 0.81 6.03 -17.17
N ILE A 58 -0.39 5.47 -16.97
CA ILE A 58 -1.60 6.25 -16.71
C ILE A 58 -1.67 6.46 -15.19
N PHE A 59 -1.32 7.66 -14.74
CA PHE A 59 -1.82 8.17 -13.47
C PHE A 59 -3.18 8.78 -13.78
N ASP A 60 -4.27 8.06 -13.49
CA ASP A 60 -5.61 8.62 -13.61
C ASP A 60 -5.82 9.62 -12.47
N ILE A 61 -5.32 10.83 -12.70
CA ILE A 61 -5.54 11.99 -11.85
C ILE A 61 -6.23 12.99 -12.76
N ASN A 62 -7.54 13.16 -12.55
CA ASN A 62 -8.38 14.08 -13.32
C ASN A 62 -7.73 15.47 -13.37
N HIS A 63 -7.09 15.80 -14.49
CA HIS A 63 -6.35 17.05 -14.71
C HIS A 63 -7.26 18.24 -15.08
N GLY A 64 -8.57 18.12 -14.91
CA GLY A 64 -9.56 19.12 -15.34
C GLY A 64 -9.75 20.34 -14.43
N ILE A 65 -9.01 20.48 -13.32
CA ILE A 65 -9.17 21.62 -12.41
C ILE A 65 -7.79 22.22 -12.10
N HIS A 66 -7.47 23.31 -12.80
CA HIS A 66 -6.34 24.17 -12.48
C HIS A 66 -6.65 25.01 -11.24
N ASP A 67 -6.41 24.45 -10.05
CA ASP A 67 -6.12 25.25 -8.87
C ASP A 67 -4.86 24.70 -8.18
N ARG A 68 -3.88 25.57 -7.96
CA ARG A 68 -2.53 25.24 -7.47
C ARG A 68 -2.43 25.24 -5.95
N ARG A 69 -3.54 25.40 -5.20
CA ARG A 69 -3.46 25.62 -3.76
C ARG A 69 -4.20 24.64 -2.84
N LEU A 70 -5.11 23.80 -3.31
CA LEU A 70 -5.79 22.83 -2.44
C LEU A 70 -6.18 21.55 -3.21
N TYR A 71 -5.98 20.40 -2.56
CA TYR A 71 -6.88 19.25 -2.70
C TYR A 71 -8.33 19.77 -2.71
N ASN A 72 -9.20 19.38 -3.66
CA ASN A 72 -10.68 19.29 -3.54
C ASN A 72 -11.30 18.88 -4.89
N LEU A 73 -12.42 18.18 -5.03
CA LEU A 73 -13.35 17.42 -4.15
C LEU A 73 -14.14 16.45 -5.07
N PRO A 74 -14.63 15.29 -4.60
CA PRO A 74 -15.73 14.60 -5.26
C PRO A 74 -16.99 15.47 -5.22
N THR A 75 -17.72 15.58 -6.32
CA THR A 75 -18.93 16.43 -6.44
C THR A 75 -20.18 15.83 -5.81
N ALA A 76 -20.06 14.62 -5.25
CA ALA A 76 -21.05 13.96 -4.42
C ALA A 76 -20.37 13.53 -3.12
N ASN A 77 -21.12 13.46 -2.01
CA ASN A 77 -20.58 13.08 -0.70
C ASN A 77 -20.13 11.61 -0.60
N GLU A 78 -20.14 10.87 -1.71
CA GLU A 78 -19.89 9.44 -1.76
C GLU A 78 -19.03 9.08 -2.98
N VAL A 79 -17.84 8.55 -2.71
CA VAL A 79 -17.00 7.89 -3.72
C VAL A 79 -17.24 6.39 -3.55
N ALA A 80 -17.95 5.78 -4.50
CA ALA A 80 -18.15 4.33 -4.54
C ALA A 80 -17.09 3.68 -5.44
N ALA A 81 -16.30 2.77 -4.87
CA ALA A 81 -15.48 1.85 -5.66
C ALA A 81 -16.27 0.54 -5.81
N VAL A 82 -16.68 0.20 -7.03
CA VAL A 82 -17.39 -1.04 -7.34
C VAL A 82 -16.36 -2.13 -7.62
N PHE A 83 -16.31 -3.14 -6.77
CA PHE A 83 -15.49 -4.34 -6.96
C PHE A 83 -16.38 -5.49 -7.39
N VAL A 84 -16.08 -6.11 -8.54
CA VAL A 84 -16.74 -7.34 -8.97
C VAL A 84 -15.88 -8.50 -8.46
N GLY A 85 -16.36 -9.19 -7.43
CA GLY A 85 -15.77 -10.43 -6.91
C GLY A 85 -16.84 -11.50 -6.78
N GLU A 86 -16.46 -12.78 -6.87
CA GLU A 86 -17.39 -13.92 -6.81
C GLU A 86 -18.28 -13.89 -5.56
N ASP A 87 -17.79 -13.36 -4.43
CA ASP A 87 -18.50 -13.31 -3.14
C ASP A 87 -18.88 -11.88 -2.66
N SER A 88 -18.93 -10.87 -3.55
CA SER A 88 -19.08 -9.46 -3.15
C SER A 88 -17.98 -8.93 -2.21
N GLU A 89 -16.85 -9.65 -2.08
CA GLU A 89 -15.74 -9.21 -1.26
C GLU A 89 -14.84 -8.25 -2.04
N VAL A 90 -14.66 -7.03 -1.51
CA VAL A 90 -13.58 -6.14 -1.95
C VAL A 90 -12.24 -6.89 -1.79
N PRO A 91 -11.39 -6.97 -2.84
CA PRO A 91 -10.10 -7.60 -2.75
C PRO A 91 -9.33 -7.09 -1.53
N ILE A 92 -9.10 -8.00 -0.61
CA ILE A 92 -8.51 -7.73 0.71
C ILE A 92 -7.09 -7.19 0.55
N TYR A 93 -6.43 -7.64 -0.51
CA TYR A 93 -5.03 -7.45 -0.71
C TYR A 93 -4.79 -6.73 -2.02
N ARG A 94 -3.92 -5.72 -1.95
CA ARG A 94 -3.38 -5.08 -3.13
C ARG A 94 -2.15 -5.87 -3.55
N HIS A 95 -1.96 -6.02 -4.85
CA HIS A 95 -0.78 -6.65 -5.40
C HIS A 95 0.10 -5.62 -6.09
N ILE A 96 1.41 -5.90 -6.12
CA ILE A 96 2.33 -5.22 -7.03
C ILE A 96 2.88 -6.24 -8.02
N ALA A 97 3.02 -5.81 -9.27
CA ALA A 97 3.62 -6.61 -10.32
C ALA A 97 5.15 -6.45 -10.26
N ILE A 98 5.86 -7.57 -10.28
CA ILE A 98 7.32 -7.62 -10.31
C ILE A 98 7.76 -8.53 -11.45
N HIS A 99 8.89 -8.21 -12.08
CA HIS A 99 9.43 -9.02 -13.16
C HIS A 99 10.82 -9.54 -12.77
N PRO A 100 10.91 -10.73 -12.14
CA PRO A 100 12.20 -11.33 -11.85
C PRO A 100 12.95 -11.63 -13.15
N ARG A 101 14.28 -11.47 -13.14
CA ARG A 101 15.10 -11.84 -14.29
C ARG A 101 15.04 -13.35 -14.52
N GLY A 102 14.81 -13.74 -15.76
CA GLY A 102 14.69 -15.15 -16.15
C GLY A 102 13.36 -15.81 -15.78
N GLN A 103 12.38 -15.05 -15.29
CA GLN A 103 11.04 -15.55 -14.97
C GLN A 103 9.98 -14.63 -15.56
N ASP A 104 8.75 -15.14 -15.66
CA ASP A 104 7.59 -14.35 -16.09
C ASP A 104 7.20 -13.30 -15.05
N LEU A 105 6.31 -12.38 -15.44
CA LEU A 105 5.73 -11.39 -14.55
C LEU A 105 5.00 -12.09 -13.38
N GLN A 106 5.31 -11.67 -12.16
CA GLN A 106 4.74 -12.20 -10.93
C GLN A 106 4.00 -11.11 -10.17
N MET A 107 3.01 -11.51 -9.38
CA MET A 107 2.28 -10.61 -8.48
C MET A 107 2.64 -10.94 -7.04
N ILE A 108 3.09 -9.95 -6.28
CA ILE A 108 3.33 -10.10 -4.84
C ILE A 108 2.35 -9.25 -4.04
N GLN A 109 1.97 -9.75 -2.87
CA GLN A 109 1.05 -9.08 -1.97
C GLN A 109 1.70 -7.84 -1.37
N ILE A 110 0.98 -6.71 -1.27
CA ILE A 110 1.50 -5.45 -0.71
C ILE A 110 1.99 -5.57 0.75
N MET A 111 1.53 -6.62 1.43
CA MET A 111 1.86 -7.00 2.81
C MET A 111 3.12 -7.87 2.90
N ASP A 112 3.71 -8.25 1.76
CA ASP A 112 4.97 -8.99 1.73
C ASP A 112 6.09 -8.12 2.32
N PRO A 113 6.97 -8.69 3.17
CA PRO A 113 8.10 -7.94 3.75
C PRO A 113 9.03 -7.34 2.70
N ASN A 114 9.07 -7.87 1.47
CA ASN A 114 9.90 -7.36 0.40
C ASN A 114 9.24 -6.20 -0.36
N CYS A 115 7.95 -5.89 -0.15
CA CYS A 115 7.29 -4.81 -0.87
C CYS A 115 7.88 -3.44 -0.56
N ASP A 116 8.14 -3.11 0.71
CA ASP A 116 8.72 -1.82 1.08
C ASP A 116 10.07 -1.56 0.38
N PRO A 117 11.06 -2.49 0.42
CA PRO A 117 12.32 -2.27 -0.28
C PRO A 117 12.21 -2.28 -1.82
N ILE A 118 11.23 -2.98 -2.39
CA ILE A 118 10.99 -2.98 -3.85
C ILE A 118 10.37 -1.64 -4.31
N ILE A 119 9.40 -1.11 -3.58
CA ILE A 119 8.71 0.14 -3.92
C ILE A 119 9.58 1.37 -3.58
N TYR A 120 10.34 1.30 -2.49
CA TYR A 120 11.14 2.41 -1.96
C TYR A 120 12.64 2.10 -1.96
N PRO A 121 13.25 1.75 -3.10
CA PRO A 121 14.62 1.24 -3.14
C PRO A 121 15.64 2.29 -2.64
N LEU A 122 15.37 3.59 -2.80
CA LEU A 122 16.21 4.66 -2.24
C LEU A 122 16.13 4.78 -0.70
N LEU A 123 15.02 4.39 -0.09
CA LEU A 123 14.87 4.38 1.38
C LEU A 123 15.43 3.09 1.99
N PHE A 124 15.57 2.04 1.18
CA PHE A 124 16.07 0.71 1.55
C PHE A 124 17.20 0.26 0.60
N PRO A 125 18.34 0.96 0.58
CA PRO A 125 19.39 0.72 -0.42
C PRO A 125 20.00 -0.69 -0.39
N ARG A 126 19.90 -1.39 0.75
CA ARG A 126 20.36 -2.79 0.92
C ARG A 126 19.25 -3.82 0.76
N GLY A 127 18.00 -3.37 0.63
CA GLY A 127 16.84 -4.25 0.58
C GLY A 127 16.42 -4.83 1.94
N ASP A 128 16.61 -4.09 3.03
CA ASP A 128 16.16 -4.56 4.35
C ASP A 128 14.65 -4.84 4.34
N LYS A 129 14.25 -5.98 4.91
CA LYS A 129 12.85 -6.39 4.95
C LYS A 129 11.99 -5.36 5.71
N GLY A 130 10.81 -5.12 5.15
CA GLY A 130 9.68 -4.48 5.82
C GLY A 130 9.09 -5.36 6.93
N TRP A 131 7.95 -4.93 7.47
CA TRP A 131 7.24 -5.68 8.49
C TRP A 131 6.66 -7.00 7.94
N TYR A 132 6.65 -8.04 8.76
CA TYR A 132 5.93 -9.28 8.54
C TYR A 132 5.39 -9.84 9.88
N PRO A 133 4.35 -10.70 9.87
CA PRO A 133 3.66 -11.13 11.09
C PRO A 133 4.54 -11.82 12.15
N GLU A 134 5.53 -12.59 11.70
CA GLU A 134 6.45 -13.37 12.54
C GLU A 134 7.65 -12.54 13.03
N LEU A 135 7.68 -11.22 12.79
CA LEU A 135 8.74 -10.37 13.27
C LEU A 135 8.70 -10.30 14.82
N GLU A 136 9.73 -10.82 15.47
CA GLU A 136 9.80 -10.91 16.93
C GLU A 136 10.54 -9.72 17.57
N LYS A 137 10.19 -9.43 18.82
CA LYS A 137 10.94 -8.51 19.67
C LYS A 137 12.18 -9.21 20.22
N ILE A 138 13.27 -8.46 20.32
CA ILE A 138 14.52 -8.93 20.92
C ILE A 138 14.31 -9.26 22.41
N ASP A 139 13.57 -8.42 23.13
CA ASP A 139 13.20 -8.69 24.52
C ASP A 139 11.89 -9.50 24.58
N GLN A 140 12.03 -10.81 24.81
CA GLN A 140 10.92 -11.75 24.93
C GLN A 140 10.29 -11.78 26.35
N SER A 141 10.74 -10.94 27.29
CA SER A 141 10.23 -10.92 28.67
C SER A 141 8.79 -10.44 28.80
N ARG A 142 8.27 -9.70 27.80
CA ARG A 142 6.90 -9.19 27.79
C ARG A 142 5.94 -10.18 27.14
N ASN A 143 4.71 -10.25 27.62
CA ASN A 143 3.62 -11.14 27.15
C ASN A 143 3.36 -11.15 25.63
N ARG A 144 3.83 -10.15 24.87
CA ARG A 144 3.67 -10.09 23.41
C ARG A 144 5.02 -10.17 22.70
N LYS A 145 5.31 -11.35 22.14
CA LYS A 145 6.55 -11.67 21.41
C LYS A 145 6.65 -11.02 20.03
N SER A 146 5.54 -10.85 19.32
CA SER A 146 5.53 -10.23 17.99
C SER A 146 5.51 -8.71 18.01
N VAL A 147 6.20 -8.11 17.03
CA VAL A 147 6.18 -6.68 16.73
C VAL A 147 4.93 -6.38 15.91
N SER A 148 4.09 -5.45 16.37
CA SER A 148 2.97 -5.00 15.54
C SER A 148 3.45 -4.09 14.41
N MET A 149 2.70 -4.05 13.30
CA MET A 149 3.03 -3.18 12.16
C MET A 149 3.19 -1.71 12.56
N LEU A 150 2.35 -1.20 13.49
CA LEU A 150 2.49 0.15 14.02
C LEU A 150 3.80 0.34 14.78
N GLN A 151 4.22 -0.64 15.59
CA GLN A 151 5.49 -0.58 16.32
C GLN A 151 6.68 -0.57 15.35
N PHE A 152 6.62 -1.37 14.28
CA PHE A 152 7.65 -1.39 13.26
C PHE A 152 7.79 -0.04 12.55
N TYR A 153 6.70 0.51 12.02
CA TYR A 153 6.77 1.80 11.32
C TYR A 153 7.10 2.95 12.27
N SER A 154 6.60 2.94 13.51
CA SER A 154 6.98 3.93 14.54
C SER A 154 8.48 3.88 14.85
N PHE A 155 9.06 2.68 14.95
CA PHE A 155 10.50 2.52 15.16
C PHE A 155 11.33 3.05 13.98
N ARG A 156 10.88 2.79 12.73
CA ARG A 156 11.55 3.26 11.51
C ARG A 156 11.45 4.78 11.31
N LEU A 157 10.34 5.37 11.73
CA LEU A 157 10.06 6.82 11.68
C LEU A 157 10.56 7.57 12.92
N ALA A 158 11.19 6.89 13.88
CA ALA A 158 11.74 7.54 15.05
C ALA A 158 12.95 8.39 14.66
N ILE A 159 12.93 9.68 15.05
CA ILE A 159 14.04 10.61 14.82
C ILE A 159 15.21 10.20 15.73
N ARG A 160 16.40 10.11 15.14
CA ARG A 160 17.66 9.73 15.81
C ARG A 160 18.78 10.64 15.32
N PRO A 161 19.87 10.83 16.10
CA PRO A 161 21.01 11.66 15.70
C PRO A 161 21.88 11.05 14.59
N THR A 162 21.46 9.94 13.99
CA THR A 162 22.16 9.24 12.90
C THR A 162 21.50 9.52 11.56
N PHE A 163 22.26 9.47 10.46
CA PHE A 163 21.70 9.59 9.12
C PHE A 163 20.59 8.56 8.88
N SER A 164 19.50 9.01 8.27
CA SER A 164 18.34 8.17 7.94
C SER A 164 17.84 8.51 6.54
N ALA A 165 18.02 7.59 5.58
CA ALA A 165 17.51 7.75 4.22
C ALA A 165 16.00 8.08 4.19
N ILE A 166 15.21 7.49 5.11
CA ILE A 166 13.78 7.76 5.26
C ILE A 166 13.51 9.26 5.48
N HIS A 167 14.03 9.86 6.54
CA HIS A 167 13.80 11.27 6.88
C HIS A 167 14.33 12.26 5.84
N TYR A 168 15.42 11.93 5.13
CA TYR A 168 15.98 12.78 4.07
C TYR A 168 15.31 12.56 2.70
N GLY A 169 14.33 11.66 2.59
CA GLY A 169 13.67 11.31 1.33
C GLY A 169 12.70 12.36 0.76
N GLY A 170 12.42 13.46 1.48
CA GLY A 170 11.58 14.56 0.98
C GLY A 170 10.17 14.12 0.57
N LYS A 171 9.81 14.26 -0.72
CA LYS A 171 8.50 13.79 -1.22
C LYS A 171 8.35 12.27 -1.13
N LEU A 172 9.42 11.52 -1.33
CA LEU A 172 9.42 10.05 -1.21
C LEU A 172 9.11 9.61 0.24
N PHE A 173 9.58 10.40 1.22
CA PHE A 173 9.25 10.20 2.63
C PHE A 173 7.76 10.39 2.91
N GLN A 174 7.16 11.44 2.36
CA GLN A 174 5.72 11.70 2.51
C GLN A 174 4.89 10.54 1.95
N GLN A 175 5.25 10.05 0.76
CA GLN A 175 4.59 8.89 0.14
C GLN A 175 4.74 7.64 1.02
N TYR A 176 5.95 7.38 1.53
CA TYR A 176 6.22 6.24 2.41
C TYR A 176 5.37 6.28 3.70
N ILE A 177 5.20 7.46 4.33
CA ILE A 177 4.36 7.59 5.52
C ILE A 177 2.88 7.28 5.20
N VAL A 178 2.36 7.81 4.09
CA VAL A 178 0.97 7.57 3.69
C VAL A 178 0.75 6.08 3.44
N ASP A 179 1.66 5.43 2.73
CA ASP A 179 1.60 3.98 2.50
C ASP A 179 1.68 3.19 3.80
N ALA A 180 2.62 3.51 4.70
CA ALA A 180 2.75 2.86 5.99
C ALA A 180 1.47 2.99 6.84
N TYR A 181 0.82 4.16 6.80
CA TYR A 181 -0.46 4.39 7.47
C TYR A 181 -1.57 3.53 6.88
N VAL A 182 -1.72 3.54 5.54
CA VAL A 182 -2.75 2.75 4.85
C VAL A 182 -2.53 1.25 5.08
N LYS A 183 -1.30 0.75 4.97
CA LYS A 183 -0.94 -0.65 5.29
C LYS A 183 -1.33 -1.01 6.74
N THR A 184 -1.01 -0.15 7.69
CA THR A 184 -1.32 -0.36 9.11
C THR A 184 -2.84 -0.41 9.36
N LYS A 185 -3.60 0.51 8.75
CA LYS A 185 -5.06 0.54 8.85
C LYS A 185 -5.70 -0.69 8.20
N GLN A 186 -5.25 -1.07 7.00
CA GLN A 186 -5.72 -2.25 6.29
C GLN A 186 -5.45 -3.53 7.08
N ASN A 187 -4.26 -3.68 7.67
CA ASN A 187 -3.93 -4.82 8.54
C ASN A 187 -4.89 -4.94 9.74
N ARG A 188 -5.20 -3.80 10.40
CA ARG A 188 -6.16 -3.76 11.51
C ARG A 188 -7.59 -4.10 11.07
N LEU A 189 -8.03 -3.57 9.93
CA LEU A 189 -9.34 -3.89 9.36
C LEU A 189 -9.46 -5.38 9.01
N ALA A 190 -8.43 -5.95 8.38
CA ALA A 190 -8.38 -7.37 8.07
C ALA A 190 -8.48 -8.22 9.35
N PHE A 191 -7.76 -7.85 10.41
CA PHE A 191 -7.87 -8.50 11.72
C PHE A 191 -9.29 -8.45 12.26
N HIS A 192 -9.93 -7.28 12.29
CA HIS A 192 -11.31 -7.16 12.79
C HIS A 192 -12.28 -8.02 12.00
N ARG A 193 -12.19 -8.02 10.65
CA ARG A 193 -13.06 -8.84 9.82
C ARG A 193 -12.89 -10.34 10.06
N GLN A 194 -11.65 -10.81 10.22
CA GLN A 194 -11.36 -12.25 10.40
C GLN A 194 -11.65 -12.74 11.82
N ASN A 195 -11.59 -11.85 12.83
CA ASN A 195 -11.69 -12.22 14.24
C ASN A 195 -13.03 -11.83 14.89
N GLN A 196 -14.10 -11.61 14.10
CA GLN A 196 -15.41 -11.19 14.62
C GLN A 196 -15.94 -12.11 15.75
N LYS A 197 -15.79 -13.44 15.63
CA LYS A 197 -16.22 -14.39 16.68
C LYS A 197 -15.46 -14.18 18.00
N ALA A 198 -14.13 -14.02 17.93
CA ALA A 198 -13.28 -13.80 19.09
C ALA A 198 -13.51 -12.43 19.75
N LEU A 199 -13.98 -11.44 18.97
CA LEU A 199 -14.36 -10.11 19.47
C LEU A 199 -15.72 -10.10 20.20
N ARG A 200 -16.29 -11.29 20.50
CA ARG A 200 -17.58 -11.48 21.16
C ARG A 200 -18.71 -10.71 20.47
N VAL A 201 -18.74 -10.76 19.14
CA VAL A 201 -19.76 -10.08 18.35
C VAL A 201 -21.17 -10.60 18.62
N GLU A 202 -21.29 -11.79 19.23
CA GLU A 202 -22.55 -12.39 19.72
C GLU A 202 -23.33 -11.47 20.70
N LEU A 203 -22.65 -10.59 21.44
CA LEU A 203 -23.32 -9.56 22.26
C LEU A 203 -24.09 -8.51 21.43
N TYR A 204 -23.82 -8.42 20.13
CA TYR A 204 -24.47 -7.50 19.21
C TYR A 204 -25.48 -8.20 18.29
N GLN A 205 -25.89 -9.43 18.61
CA GLN A 205 -26.85 -10.19 17.82
C GLN A 205 -28.17 -9.43 17.66
N GLY A 206 -28.67 -8.77 18.71
CA GLY A 206 -29.86 -7.91 18.60
C GLY A 206 -29.70 -6.71 17.66
N LEU A 207 -28.49 -6.17 17.48
CA LEU A 207 -28.22 -5.12 16.49
C LEU A 207 -28.20 -5.69 15.07
N MET A 208 -27.64 -6.90 14.90
CA MET A 208 -27.63 -7.61 13.62
C MET A 208 -29.05 -7.96 13.17
N ASP A 209 -29.89 -8.42 14.10
CA ASP A 209 -31.29 -8.77 13.84
C ASP A 209 -32.12 -7.54 13.47
N HIS A 210 -31.88 -6.40 14.14
CA HIS A 210 -32.52 -5.13 13.80
C HIS A 210 -32.16 -4.66 12.38
N LEU A 211 -30.87 -4.68 12.02
CA LEU A 211 -30.41 -4.31 10.68
C LEU A 211 -30.93 -5.27 9.59
N ALA A 212 -31.06 -6.56 9.91
CA ALA A 212 -31.63 -7.53 9.00
C ALA A 212 -33.11 -7.26 8.73
N ASN A 213 -33.90 -6.95 9.78
CA ASN A 213 -35.30 -6.58 9.64
C ASN A 213 -35.49 -5.28 8.84
N GLU A 214 -34.64 -4.27 9.08
CA GLU A 214 -34.68 -2.99 8.35
C GLU A 214 -34.36 -3.20 6.86
N ALA A 215 -33.35 -4.02 6.55
CA ALA A 215 -33.02 -4.38 5.16
C ALA A 215 -34.15 -5.16 4.46
N GLU A 216 -34.88 -6.01 5.18
CA GLU A 216 -36.05 -6.72 4.67
C GLU A 216 -37.21 -5.77 4.36
N ILE A 217 -37.46 -4.78 5.22
CA ILE A 217 -38.45 -3.71 5.00
C ILE A 217 -38.11 -2.91 3.74
N GLU A 218 -36.83 -2.61 3.51
CA GLU A 218 -36.36 -1.85 2.34
C GLU A 218 -36.09 -2.70 1.09
N SER A 219 -36.36 -4.01 1.12
CA SER A 219 -36.06 -4.96 0.04
C SER A 219 -34.58 -4.96 -0.40
N LEU A 220 -33.67 -4.62 0.51
CA LEU A 220 -32.23 -4.64 0.29
C LEU A 220 -31.69 -6.05 0.60
N ARG A 221 -30.68 -6.50 -0.14
CA ARG A 221 -29.91 -7.70 0.24
C ARG A 221 -28.78 -7.26 1.18
N PRO A 222 -28.87 -7.51 2.50
CA PRO A 222 -27.79 -7.13 3.40
C PRO A 222 -26.54 -7.94 3.08
N GLY A 223 -25.43 -7.24 2.86
CA GLY A 223 -24.12 -7.87 2.76
C GLY A 223 -23.65 -8.42 4.12
N ARG A 224 -22.42 -8.94 4.16
CA ARG A 224 -21.82 -9.39 5.42
C ARG A 224 -21.52 -8.20 6.34
N VAL A 225 -22.25 -8.09 7.45
CA VAL A 225 -22.02 -7.04 8.46
C VAL A 225 -20.75 -7.33 9.24
N ILE A 226 -19.86 -6.34 9.34
CA ILE A 226 -18.61 -6.40 10.11
C ILE A 226 -18.67 -5.29 11.15
N ILE A 227 -18.66 -5.66 12.43
CA ILE A 227 -18.73 -4.70 13.52
C ILE A 227 -17.32 -4.26 13.90
N LEU A 228 -17.08 -2.95 13.84
CA LEU A 228 -15.85 -2.32 14.34
C LEU A 228 -16.05 -1.87 15.79
N PRO A 229 -15.16 -2.25 16.72
CA PRO A 229 -15.22 -1.78 18.11
C PRO A 229 -14.84 -0.30 18.21
N SER A 230 -15.18 0.34 19.33
CA SER A 230 -14.80 1.75 19.61
C SER A 230 -13.27 1.95 19.71
N SER A 231 -12.51 0.89 19.98
CA SER A 231 -11.05 0.91 19.94
C SER A 231 -10.47 1.13 18.53
N PHE A 232 -11.27 0.97 17.47
CA PHE A 232 -10.85 1.26 16.10
C PHE A 232 -11.00 2.75 15.80
N GLN A 233 -9.89 3.49 15.85
CA GLN A 233 -9.90 4.94 15.57
C GLN A 233 -10.42 5.26 14.16
N GLY A 234 -11.43 6.14 14.12
CA GLY A 234 -12.16 6.54 12.92
C GLY A 234 -13.44 5.74 12.66
N SER A 235 -13.79 4.76 13.51
CA SER A 235 -15.13 4.14 13.46
C SER A 235 -16.19 5.10 13.99
N PRO A 236 -17.47 4.98 13.56
CA PRO A 236 -18.58 5.76 14.12
C PRO A 236 -18.65 5.68 15.65
N ARG A 237 -18.38 4.49 16.21
CA ARG A 237 -18.37 4.26 17.66
C ARG A 237 -17.20 4.95 18.37
N ALA A 238 -16.01 4.98 17.76
CA ALA A 238 -14.87 5.71 18.31
C ALA A 238 -15.13 7.22 18.34
N MET A 239 -15.76 7.74 17.28
CA MET A 239 -16.16 9.15 17.23
C MET A 239 -17.19 9.46 18.32
N GLN A 240 -18.26 8.67 18.41
CA GLN A 240 -19.30 8.87 19.44
C GLN A 240 -18.73 8.84 20.86
N GLN A 241 -17.80 7.92 21.16
CA GLN A 241 -17.15 7.87 22.45
C GLN A 241 -16.32 9.13 22.74
N ASN A 242 -15.56 9.62 21.75
CA ASN A 242 -14.77 10.86 21.90
C ASN A 242 -15.63 12.13 22.02
N TYR A 243 -16.90 12.09 21.60
CA TYR A 243 -17.85 13.20 21.75
C TYR A 243 -18.58 13.21 23.10
N GLN A 244 -18.53 12.11 23.86
CA GLN A 244 -19.23 11.95 25.13
C GLN A 244 -18.35 12.19 26.37
N ASP A 245 -17.05 12.45 26.16
CA ASP A 245 -16.09 12.92 27.17
C ASP A 245 -15.98 14.46 27.13
#